data_AF-A0A0E3S0J8-F1
#
_entry.id   AF-A0A0E3S0J8-F1
#
_cell.length_a   1.000
_cell.length_b   1.000
_cell.length_c   1.000
_cell.angle_alpha   90.00
_cell.angle_beta   90.00
_cell.angle_gamma   90.00
#
_symmetry.space_group_name_H-M   'P 1'
#
loop_
_entity.id
_entity.type
_entity.pdbx_description
1 polymer ?
#
loop_
_entity_poly.entity_id
_entity_poly.type
_entity_poly.pdbx_seq_one_letter_code
_entity_poly.pdbx_strand_id
1 'polypeptide(L)'
;MSKKQVICILLLTVALLASGCISKDGTKLSISGNDSELNISLPEQSEGNWCPVGSQVQIKNPTTGNALNMTITGTEEFENKTLCRAIIETGGKENTTRYEYMWSQDKNTTIWTKYGEDGNISIRYIYVDGKKTIIDGAGRTFNFGIKA
;
A
#
# COMPACT_ATOMS: atom_id res chain seq x y z
N MET A 1 36.57 -1.53 7.07
CA MET A 1 35.75 -0.89 8.12
C MET A 1 36.59 -0.75 9.38
N SER A 2 36.65 0.45 9.96
CA SER A 2 37.43 0.71 11.17
C SER A 2 36.75 0.09 12.40
N LYS A 3 37.52 -0.44 13.37
CA LYS A 3 37.00 -0.96 14.65
C LYS A 3 36.06 0.04 15.36
N LYS A 4 36.24 1.34 15.13
CA LYS A 4 35.39 2.42 15.66
C LYS A 4 34.01 2.50 14.97
N GLN A 5 33.92 2.14 13.68
CA GLN A 5 32.65 2.11 12.95
C GLN A 5 31.79 0.90 13.33
N VAL A 6 32.41 -0.24 13.66
CA VAL A 6 31.70 -1.44 14.12
C VAL A 6 31.02 -1.21 15.48
N ILE A 7 31.67 -0.49 16.39
CA ILE A 7 31.11 -0.17 17.72
C ILE A 7 29.92 0.80 17.62
N CYS A 8 29.97 1.79 16.73
CA CYS A 8 28.83 2.71 16.52
C CYS A 8 27.62 2.00 15.89
N ILE A 9 27.85 1.07 14.96
CA ILE A 9 26.76 0.28 14.35
C ILE A 9 26.13 -0.67 15.38
N LEU A 10 26.92 -1.25 16.28
CA LEU A 10 26.43 -2.13 17.34
C LEU A 10 25.61 -1.39 18.42
N LEU A 11 25.91 -0.12 18.69
CA LEU A 11 25.15 0.71 19.63
C LEU A 11 23.84 1.23 19.02
N LEU A 12 23.80 1.48 17.70
CA LEU A 12 22.56 1.88 17.02
C LEU A 12 21.53 0.75 16.97
N THR A 13 21.95 -0.52 16.87
CA THR A 13 21.02 -1.67 16.86
C THR A 13 20.38 -1.94 18.23
N VAL A 14 21.05 -1.58 19.34
CA VAL A 14 20.49 -1.77 20.69
C VAL A 14 19.47 -0.68 21.04
N ALA A 15 19.62 0.54 20.51
CA ALA A 15 18.64 1.61 20.73
C ALA A 15 17.30 1.37 20.02
N LEU A 16 17.28 0.58 18.94
CA LEU A 16 16.06 0.22 18.20
C LEU A 16 15.20 -0.84 18.90
N LEU A 17 15.69 -1.46 19.98
CA LEU A 17 14.93 -2.43 20.78
C LEU A 17 14.23 -1.81 22.00
N ALA A 18 14.45 -0.52 22.29
CA ALA A 18 14.01 0.11 23.53
C ALA A 18 12.84 1.12 23.39
N SER A 19 12.22 1.29 22.22
CA SER A 19 11.04 2.18 22.07
C SER A 19 9.86 1.60 21.29
N GLY A 20 9.89 0.32 20.93
CA GLY A 20 8.71 -0.37 20.41
C GLY A 20 7.88 -0.96 21.55
N CYS A 21 6.94 -0.18 22.13
CA CYS A 21 5.88 -0.78 22.94
C CYS A 21 5.01 -1.64 22.02
N ILE A 22 5.18 -2.97 22.08
CA ILE A 22 4.16 -3.92 21.62
C ILE A 22 3.00 -3.80 22.63
N SER A 23 2.08 -2.88 22.35
CA SER A 23 0.76 -2.85 22.98
C SER A 23 -0.08 -4.01 22.43
N LYS A 24 -1.08 -4.47 23.19
CA LYS A 24 -2.12 -5.46 22.81
C LYS A 24 -2.97 -5.11 21.56
N ASP A 25 -2.59 -4.07 20.83
CA ASP A 25 -3.32 -3.48 19.70
C ASP A 25 -2.51 -3.57 18.37
N GLY A 26 -1.46 -4.40 18.32
CA GLY A 26 -0.58 -4.52 17.15
C GLY A 26 0.58 -3.53 17.12
N THR A 27 1.23 -3.41 15.95
CA THR A 27 2.42 -2.55 15.76
C THR A 27 2.01 -1.22 15.13
N LYS A 28 2.37 -0.11 15.78
CA LYS A 28 2.19 1.24 15.24
C LYS A 28 3.55 1.91 15.08
N LEU A 29 3.81 2.45 13.90
CA LEU A 29 5.04 3.16 13.59
C LEU A 29 4.70 4.51 12.98
N SER A 30 5.25 5.58 13.55
CA SER A 30 5.03 6.95 13.09
C SER A 30 6.37 7.63 12.86
N ILE A 31 6.56 8.19 11.66
CA ILE A 31 7.73 8.98 11.29
C ILE A 31 7.21 10.34 10.83
N SER A 32 7.66 11.41 11.47
CA SER A 32 7.33 12.78 11.09
C SER A 32 8.57 13.50 10.59
N GLY A 33 8.48 14.07 9.40
CA GLY A 33 9.43 15.04 8.87
C GLY A 33 8.73 16.37 8.56
N ASN A 34 9.48 17.37 8.12
CA ASN A 34 8.93 18.69 7.81
C ASN A 34 7.91 18.64 6.67
N ASP A 35 8.12 17.75 5.69
CA ASP A 35 7.33 17.71 4.45
C ASP A 35 6.30 16.56 4.43
N SER A 36 6.43 15.58 5.34
CA SER A 36 5.54 14.42 5.37
C SER A 36 5.48 13.75 6.75
N GLU A 37 4.29 13.30 7.10
CA GLU A 37 4.00 12.43 8.24
C GLU A 37 3.62 11.05 7.68
N LEU A 38 4.38 10.02 8.04
CA LEU A 38 4.10 8.61 7.72
C LEU A 38 3.60 7.92 8.98
N ASN A 39 2.40 7.33 8.92
CA ASN A 39 1.84 6.49 9.96
C ASN A 39 1.55 5.10 9.40
N ILE A 40 2.00 4.07 10.09
CA ILE A 40 1.78 2.66 9.74
C ILE A 40 1.13 1.99 10.95
N SER A 41 0.07 1.23 10.71
CA SER A 41 -0.59 0.40 11.70
C SER A 41 -0.71 -1.02 11.17
N LEU A 42 -0.21 -2.00 11.90
CA LEU A 42 -0.26 -3.41 11.57
C LEU A 42 -0.98 -4.18 12.68
N PRO A 43 -1.90 -5.10 12.35
CA PRO A 43 -2.55 -5.97 13.33
C PRO A 43 -1.57 -7.01 13.91
N GLU A 44 -1.90 -7.63 15.05
CA GLU A 44 -1.02 -8.60 15.72
C GLU A 44 -0.62 -9.80 14.85
N GLN A 45 -1.49 -10.24 13.93
CA GLN A 45 -1.27 -11.41 13.07
C GLN A 45 -0.73 -11.04 11.67
N SER A 46 0.03 -9.96 11.55
CA SER A 46 0.56 -9.51 10.26
C SER A 46 1.85 -10.22 9.83
N GLU A 47 2.65 -10.74 10.77
CA GLU A 47 3.95 -11.33 10.45
C GLU A 47 3.78 -12.61 9.61
N GLY A 48 4.50 -12.70 8.49
CA GLY A 48 4.40 -13.82 7.54
C GLY A 48 3.11 -13.87 6.73
N ASN A 49 2.13 -13.00 7.01
CA ASN A 49 0.90 -12.90 6.26
C ASN A 49 1.12 -12.03 5.01
N TRP A 50 0.94 -12.63 3.83
CA TRP A 50 1.10 -11.92 2.56
C TRP A 50 -0.02 -10.89 2.30
N CYS A 51 -1.18 -11.06 2.96
CA CYS A 51 -2.32 -10.14 2.92
C CYS A 51 -2.79 -9.80 4.35
N PRO A 52 -2.09 -8.90 5.06
CA PRO A 52 -2.38 -8.59 6.45
C PRO A 52 -3.57 -7.62 6.55
N VAL A 53 -4.78 -8.16 6.47
CA VAL A 53 -6.06 -7.42 6.54
C VAL A 53 -6.13 -6.56 7.79
N GLY A 54 -6.57 -5.31 7.64
CA GLY A 54 -6.61 -4.32 8.70
C GLY A 54 -5.33 -3.47 8.81
N SER A 55 -4.27 -3.81 8.07
CA SER A 55 -3.10 -2.95 7.97
C SER A 55 -3.44 -1.62 7.31
N GLN A 56 -2.90 -0.53 7.85
CA GLN A 56 -3.13 0.82 7.38
C GLN A 56 -1.80 1.54 7.17
N VAL A 57 -1.71 2.30 6.10
CA VAL A 57 -0.61 3.22 5.82
C VAL A 57 -1.21 4.58 5.50
N GLN A 58 -0.75 5.61 6.20
CA GLN A 58 -1.09 7.00 5.92
C GLN A 58 0.17 7.78 5.62
N ILE A 59 0.15 8.54 4.53
CA ILE A 59 1.15 9.56 4.20
C ILE A 59 0.42 10.89 4.13
N LYS A 60 0.76 11.82 5.02
CA LYS A 60 0.10 13.12 5.14
C LYS A 60 1.11 14.24 4.93
N ASN A 61 0.75 15.22 4.11
CA ASN A 61 1.49 16.47 4.01
C ASN A 61 0.98 17.42 5.10
N PRO A 62 1.81 17.79 6.10
CA PRO A 62 1.35 18.57 7.24
C PRO A 62 0.97 20.01 6.86
N THR A 63 1.55 20.57 5.79
CA THR A 63 1.31 21.93 5.31
C THR A 63 -0.05 22.08 4.62
N THR A 64 -0.41 21.11 3.77
CA THR A 64 -1.65 21.15 2.97
C THR A 64 -2.78 20.35 3.61
N GLY A 65 -2.48 19.44 4.53
CA GLY A 65 -3.43 18.50 5.11
C GLY A 65 -3.85 17.36 4.18
N ASN A 66 -3.37 17.35 2.92
CA ASN A 66 -3.64 16.27 1.98
C ASN A 66 -2.99 14.97 2.49
N ALA A 67 -3.73 13.88 2.39
CA ALA A 67 -3.25 12.56 2.80
C ALA A 67 -3.53 11.51 1.73
N LEU A 68 -2.70 10.48 1.72
CA LEU A 68 -2.96 9.20 1.10
C LEU A 68 -3.16 8.19 2.23
N ASN A 69 -4.33 7.55 2.28
CA ASN A 69 -4.66 6.50 3.22
C ASN A 69 -4.84 5.20 2.46
N MET A 70 -4.06 4.18 2.77
CA MET A 70 -4.21 2.83 2.26
C MET A 70 -4.67 1.91 3.38
N THR A 71 -5.70 1.11 3.13
CA THR A 71 -6.16 0.07 4.06
C THR A 71 -6.25 -1.26 3.33
N ILE A 72 -5.63 -2.30 3.86
CA ILE A 72 -5.77 -3.67 3.35
C ILE A 72 -7.11 -4.23 3.85
N THR A 73 -8.03 -4.52 2.93
CA THR A 73 -9.44 -4.84 3.27
C THR A 73 -9.77 -6.32 3.20
N GLY A 74 -8.95 -7.14 2.54
CA GLY A 74 -9.28 -8.55 2.35
C GLY A 74 -8.57 -9.16 1.16
N THR A 75 -9.09 -10.30 0.72
CA THR A 75 -8.72 -10.94 -0.54
C THR A 75 -9.88 -10.90 -1.52
N GLU A 76 -9.58 -10.95 -2.82
CA GLU A 76 -10.55 -10.99 -3.91
C GLU A 76 -10.09 -12.01 -4.96
N GLU A 77 -11.02 -12.75 -5.57
CA GLU A 77 -10.70 -13.69 -6.65
C GLU A 77 -10.67 -12.99 -8.01
N PHE A 78 -9.65 -13.28 -8.80
CA PHE A 78 -9.53 -12.81 -10.18
C PHE A 78 -8.89 -13.89 -11.06
N GLU A 79 -9.60 -14.37 -12.08
CA GLU A 79 -9.10 -15.40 -13.02
C GLU A 79 -8.48 -16.62 -12.32
N ASN A 80 -9.14 -17.14 -11.28
CA ASN A 80 -8.70 -18.26 -10.42
C ASN A 80 -7.42 -17.97 -9.60
N LYS A 81 -7.05 -16.70 -9.42
CA LYS A 81 -6.00 -16.26 -8.52
C LYS A 81 -6.63 -15.45 -7.38
N THR A 82 -6.26 -15.79 -6.15
CA THR A 82 -6.55 -14.96 -4.98
C THR A 82 -5.59 -13.76 -4.94
N LEU A 83 -6.14 -12.56 -4.92
CA LEU A 83 -5.39 -11.31 -4.80
C LEU A 83 -5.63 -10.68 -3.43
N CYS A 84 -4.61 -10.08 -2.83
CA CYS A 84 -4.79 -9.20 -1.68
C CYS A 84 -5.36 -7.88 -2.17
N ARG A 85 -6.33 -7.31 -1.46
CA ARG A 85 -7.05 -6.11 -1.84
C ARG A 85 -6.82 -5.02 -0.81
N ALA A 86 -6.54 -3.82 -1.31
CA ALA A 86 -6.47 -2.61 -0.52
C ALA A 86 -7.28 -1.48 -1.17
N ILE A 87 -7.87 -0.64 -0.33
CA ILE A 87 -8.49 0.61 -0.73
C ILE A 87 -7.51 1.74 -0.43
N ILE A 88 -7.33 2.63 -1.40
CA ILE A 88 -6.49 3.82 -1.28
C ILE A 88 -7.38 5.04 -1.47
N GLU A 89 -7.36 5.95 -0.51
CA GLU A 89 -8.06 7.21 -0.56
C GLU A 89 -7.04 8.34 -0.51
N THR A 90 -7.08 9.27 -1.46
CA THR A 90 -6.15 10.40 -1.49
C THR A 90 -6.89 11.71 -1.63
N GLY A 91 -6.34 12.76 -1.00
CA GLY A 91 -6.83 14.12 -1.16
C GLY A 91 -7.01 14.83 0.17
N GLY A 92 -7.84 15.88 0.15
CA GLY A 92 -8.17 16.69 1.32
C GLY A 92 -9.59 16.42 1.83
N LYS A 93 -10.06 17.26 2.78
CA LYS A 93 -11.39 17.11 3.40
C LYS A 93 -12.57 17.17 2.42
N GLU A 94 -12.41 17.88 1.31
CA GLU A 94 -13.51 18.16 0.36
C GLU A 94 -13.41 17.33 -0.92
N ASN A 95 -12.21 16.90 -1.31
CA ASN A 95 -11.96 16.19 -2.57
C ASN A 95 -11.15 14.92 -2.28
N THR A 96 -11.83 13.79 -2.20
CA THR A 96 -11.19 12.48 -1.99
C THR A 96 -11.32 11.64 -3.24
N THR A 97 -10.20 11.19 -3.80
CA THR A 97 -10.19 10.20 -4.88
C THR A 97 -9.97 8.82 -4.31
N ARG A 98 -10.79 7.86 -4.74
CA ARG A 98 -10.69 6.46 -4.30
C ARG A 98 -10.07 5.60 -5.38
N TYR A 99 -9.18 4.72 -4.94
CA TYR A 99 -8.59 3.66 -5.73
C TYR A 99 -8.75 2.32 -5.02
N GLU A 100 -8.74 1.26 -5.81
CA GLU A 100 -8.56 -0.10 -5.35
C GLU A 100 -7.28 -0.64 -5.96
N TYR A 101 -6.46 -1.26 -5.12
CA TYR A 101 -5.22 -1.90 -5.51
C TYR A 101 -5.27 -3.36 -5.09
N MET A 102 -5.03 -4.26 -6.04
CA MET A 102 -4.98 -5.69 -5.78
C MET A 102 -3.69 -6.30 -6.30
N TRP A 103 -3.12 -7.25 -5.57
CA TRP A 103 -1.89 -7.93 -5.99
C TRP A 103 -1.88 -9.40 -5.55
N SER A 104 -1.26 -10.26 -6.36
CA SER A 104 -1.05 -11.67 -6.00
C SER A 104 0.16 -11.84 -5.08
N GLN A 105 0.22 -12.96 -4.36
CA GLN A 105 1.35 -13.30 -3.50
C GLN A 105 2.68 -13.38 -4.27
N ASP A 106 2.67 -13.91 -5.49
CA ASP A 106 3.84 -14.00 -6.39
C ASP A 106 4.17 -12.68 -7.11
N LYS A 107 3.32 -11.65 -6.95
CA LYS A 107 3.43 -10.32 -7.58
C LYS A 107 3.37 -10.34 -9.12
N ASN A 108 2.98 -11.45 -9.73
CA ASN A 108 2.81 -11.54 -11.18
C ASN A 108 1.46 -11.01 -11.66
N THR A 109 0.52 -10.80 -10.74
CA THR A 109 -0.78 -10.19 -11.02
C THR A 109 -0.96 -8.94 -10.17
N THR A 110 -1.32 -7.84 -10.83
CA THR A 110 -1.60 -6.57 -10.16
C THR A 110 -2.74 -5.88 -10.87
N ILE A 111 -3.69 -5.36 -10.11
CA ILE A 111 -4.85 -4.62 -10.61
C ILE A 111 -4.91 -3.30 -9.87
N TRP A 112 -5.11 -2.22 -10.61
CA TRP A 112 -5.34 -0.90 -10.05
C TRP A 112 -6.57 -0.29 -10.68
N THR A 113 -7.56 0.07 -9.86
CA THR A 113 -8.83 0.65 -10.31
C THR A 113 -8.96 2.03 -9.69
N LYS A 114 -9.14 3.06 -10.51
CA LYS A 114 -9.59 4.39 -10.07
C LYS A 114 -11.09 4.49 -10.25
N TYR A 115 -11.78 4.97 -9.23
CA TYR A 115 -13.21 5.27 -9.32
C TYR A 115 -13.45 6.76 -9.60
N GLY A 116 -14.51 7.05 -10.34
CA GLY A 116 -15.10 8.38 -10.45
C GLY A 116 -15.87 8.76 -9.18
N GLU A 117 -16.34 10.01 -9.12
CA GLU A 117 -17.15 10.52 -8.01
C GLU A 117 -18.50 9.78 -7.88
N ASP A 118 -19.01 9.24 -8.98
CA ASP A 118 -20.21 8.41 -9.06
C ASP A 118 -20.00 6.96 -8.58
N GLY A 119 -18.78 6.59 -8.21
CA GLY A 119 -18.40 5.23 -7.82
C GLY A 119 -18.19 4.27 -9.00
N ASN A 120 -18.35 4.73 -10.24
CA ASN A 120 -18.06 3.92 -11.43
C ASN A 120 -16.56 3.88 -11.71
N ILE A 121 -16.11 2.89 -12.48
CA ILE A 121 -14.71 2.81 -12.90
C ILE A 121 -14.41 3.99 -13.82
N SER A 122 -13.41 4.78 -13.46
CA SER A 122 -12.83 5.79 -14.35
C SER A 122 -11.73 5.19 -15.23
N ILE A 123 -10.89 4.36 -14.62
CA ILE A 123 -9.85 3.59 -15.31
C ILE A 123 -9.49 2.37 -14.48
N ARG A 124 -9.23 1.23 -15.14
CA ARG A 124 -8.72 0.01 -14.53
C ARG A 124 -7.51 -0.48 -15.31
N TYR A 125 -6.39 -0.62 -14.62
CA TYR A 125 -5.17 -1.22 -15.12
C TYR A 125 -5.06 -2.64 -14.58
N ILE A 126 -4.75 -3.59 -15.44
CA ILE A 126 -4.57 -5.00 -15.13
C ILE A 126 -3.22 -5.42 -15.69
N TYR A 127 -2.38 -6.00 -14.85
CA TYR A 127 -1.13 -6.64 -15.22
C TYR A 127 -1.23 -8.11 -14.84
N VAL A 128 -1.04 -9.00 -15.82
CA VAL A 128 -1.02 -10.45 -15.62
C VAL A 128 0.12 -11.01 -16.46
N ASP A 129 1.13 -11.59 -15.80
CA ASP A 129 2.17 -12.40 -16.44
C ASP A 129 2.84 -11.68 -17.64
N GLY A 130 3.16 -10.39 -17.47
CA GLY A 130 3.80 -9.56 -18.51
C GLY A 130 2.83 -8.84 -19.47
N LYS A 131 1.57 -9.26 -19.52
CA LYS A 131 0.51 -8.62 -20.31
C LYS A 131 -0.14 -7.48 -19.51
N LYS A 132 -0.37 -6.36 -20.18
CA LYS A 132 -1.01 -5.18 -19.62
C LYS A 132 -2.33 -4.93 -20.34
N THR A 133 -3.36 -4.64 -19.58
CA THR A 133 -4.68 -4.29 -20.09
C THR A 133 -5.16 -3.03 -19.36
N ILE A 134 -5.62 -2.05 -20.12
CA ILE A 134 -6.23 -0.82 -19.60
C ILE A 134 -7.68 -0.79 -20.05
N ILE A 135 -8.60 -0.60 -19.12
CA ILE A 135 -10.02 -0.43 -19.37
C ILE A 135 -10.39 0.98 -18.94
N ASP A 136 -10.97 1.78 -19.83
CA ASP A 136 -11.46 3.12 -19.49
C ASP A 136 -12.89 3.11 -18.95
N GLY A 137 -13.39 4.26 -18.50
CA GLY A 137 -14.74 4.37 -17.95
C GLY A 137 -15.89 4.12 -18.93
N ALA A 138 -15.61 4.03 -20.24
CA ALA A 138 -16.58 3.58 -21.24
C ALA A 138 -16.49 2.06 -21.50
N GLY A 139 -15.61 1.35 -20.79
CA GLY A 139 -15.37 -0.09 -20.96
C GLY A 139 -14.45 -0.43 -22.13
N ARG A 140 -13.83 0.56 -22.79
CA ARG A 140 -12.92 0.29 -23.93
C ARG A 140 -11.61 -0.28 -23.40
N THR A 141 -11.14 -1.34 -24.06
CA THR A 141 -9.99 -2.10 -23.62
C THR A 141 -8.79 -1.86 -24.54
N PHE A 142 -7.64 -1.51 -23.95
CA PHE A 142 -6.35 -1.37 -24.61
C PHE A 142 -5.39 -2.42 -24.07
N ASN A 143 -4.90 -3.28 -24.95
CA ASN A 143 -3.98 -4.37 -24.58
C ASN A 143 -2.56 -4.03 -25.05
N PHE A 144 -1.60 -4.17 -24.14
CA PHE A 144 -0.18 -4.00 -24.40
C PHE A 144 0.57 -5.26 -23.95
N GLY A 145 1.45 -5.77 -24.80
CA GLY A 145 2.25 -6.95 -24.51
C GLY A 145 3.44 -7.02 -25.46
N ILE A 146 4.43 -7.83 -25.09
CA ILE A 146 5.57 -8.12 -25.97
C ILE A 146 5.01 -8.94 -27.14
N LYS A 147 5.16 -8.45 -28.38
CA LYS A 147 5.10 -9.34 -29.55
C LYS A 147 6.20 -10.37 -29.34
N ALA A 148 5.82 -11.64 -29.19
CA ALA A 148 6.76 -12.75 -29.29
C ALA A 148 7.55 -12.65 -30.60
#